data_AF-A0ABD3BHQ6-F1
#
_entry.id   AF-A0ABD3BHQ6-F1
#
_cell.length_a   1.000
_cell.length_b   1.000
_cell.length_c   1.000
_cell.angle_alpha   90.00
_cell.angle_beta   90.00
_cell.angle_gamma   90.00
#
_symmetry.space_group_name_H-M   'P 1'
#
loop_
_entity.id
_entity.type
_entity.pdbx_description
1 polymer ?
#
loop_
_entity_poly.entity_id
_entity_poly.type
_entity_poly.pdbx_seq_one_letter_code
_entity_poly.pdbx_strand_id
1 'polypeptide(L)'
;MTYSQHKIILITLISIIAISPSSSHRDIPKSSEIEKYLRDISSNTNESNWSWQILKSELSQFNDTDPRKIADTIVVLAKTKGEQIHEELDRLYEASGDDKLIYKYGSCSKNYSDAIRNLYLVRRDIELNKDRNIVIEVDDAFEELNSCGSQFEDGSFDPAHVWERNREFRVYLEIVKVATDCNLLKKK
;
A
#
# COMPACT_ATOMS: atom_id res chain seq x y z
N MET A 1 -0.56 -86.66 -45.17
CA MET A 1 0.54 -86.09 -44.37
C MET A 1 0.43 -84.57 -44.41
N THR A 2 0.43 -83.97 -43.21
CA THR A 2 0.75 -82.56 -42.87
C THR A 2 -0.08 -81.42 -43.48
N TYR A 3 -1.11 -81.02 -42.73
CA TYR A 3 -1.68 -79.67 -42.65
C TYR A 3 -0.63 -78.69 -42.11
N SER A 4 -0.54 -77.48 -42.68
CA SER A 4 0.15 -76.34 -42.06
C SER A 4 -0.76 -75.12 -42.12
N GLN A 5 -1.43 -74.82 -40.99
CA GLN A 5 -2.18 -73.58 -40.79
C GLN A 5 -1.24 -72.55 -40.16
N HIS A 6 -0.86 -71.53 -40.93
CA HIS A 6 -0.24 -70.33 -40.38
C HIS A 6 -1.30 -69.51 -39.64
N LYS A 7 -1.32 -69.60 -38.31
CA LYS A 7 -2.05 -68.68 -37.45
C LYS A 7 -1.17 -67.48 -37.14
N ILE A 8 -1.46 -66.35 -37.77
CA ILE A 8 -0.90 -65.04 -37.42
C ILE A 8 -1.57 -64.63 -36.10
N ILE A 9 -0.81 -64.63 -35.01
CA ILE A 9 -1.24 -64.11 -33.72
C ILE A 9 -0.86 -62.63 -33.68
N LEU A 10 -1.86 -61.76 -33.83
CA LEU A 10 -1.73 -60.32 -33.63
C LEU A 10 -2.04 -60.04 -32.15
N ILE A 11 -1.01 -59.77 -31.35
CA ILE A 11 -1.16 -59.35 -29.95
C ILE A 11 -1.33 -57.83 -29.93
N THR A 12 -2.57 -57.36 -29.76
CA THR A 12 -2.86 -55.95 -29.50
C THR A 12 -2.62 -55.66 -28.01
N LEU A 13 -1.53 -54.94 -27.72
CA LEU A 13 -1.20 -54.43 -26.40
C LEU A 13 -2.06 -53.17 -26.12
N ILE A 14 -3.10 -53.30 -25.30
CA ILE A 14 -3.87 -52.15 -24.82
C ILE A 14 -3.24 -51.68 -23.51
N SER A 15 -2.35 -50.70 -23.60
CA SER A 15 -1.83 -49.98 -22.44
C SER A 15 -2.92 -49.06 -21.90
N ILE A 16 -3.63 -49.50 -20.86
CA ILE A 16 -4.51 -48.63 -20.07
C ILE A 16 -3.60 -47.72 -19.24
N ILE A 17 -3.36 -46.50 -19.72
CA ILE A 17 -2.73 -45.45 -18.94
C ILE A 17 -3.77 -45.02 -17.89
N ALA A 18 -3.61 -45.52 -16.67
CA ALA A 18 -4.25 -44.94 -15.50
C ALA A 18 -3.70 -43.51 -15.33
N ILE A 19 -4.42 -42.53 -15.85
CA ILE A 19 -4.18 -41.12 -15.52
C ILE A 19 -4.63 -40.96 -14.07
N SER A 20 -3.70 -41.04 -13.14
CA SER A 20 -3.90 -40.50 -11.80
C SER A 20 -4.38 -39.05 -11.98
N PRO A 21 -5.52 -38.63 -11.39
CA PRO A 21 -5.84 -37.23 -11.32
C PRO A 21 -4.76 -36.60 -10.44
N SER A 22 -3.71 -36.10 -11.10
CA SER A 22 -2.82 -35.11 -10.52
C SER A 22 -3.73 -34.00 -10.06
N SER A 23 -3.94 -33.93 -8.75
CA SER A 23 -4.44 -32.77 -8.06
C SER A 23 -3.46 -31.65 -8.39
N SER A 24 -3.74 -30.95 -9.49
CA SER A 24 -3.21 -29.63 -9.78
C SER A 24 -3.67 -28.74 -8.63
N HIS A 25 -2.89 -28.73 -7.56
CA HIS A 25 -2.75 -27.53 -6.76
C HIS A 25 -2.28 -26.47 -7.73
N ARG A 26 -3.23 -25.66 -8.19
CA ARG A 26 -2.92 -24.41 -8.87
C ARG A 26 -2.13 -23.61 -7.84
N ASP A 27 -0.82 -23.53 -8.03
CA ASP A 27 0.01 -22.54 -7.37
C ASP A 27 -0.60 -21.19 -7.71
N ILE A 28 -1.37 -20.63 -6.78
CA ILE A 28 -1.86 -19.26 -6.89
C ILE A 28 -0.60 -18.40 -6.95
N PRO A 29 -0.38 -17.61 -8.02
CA PRO A 29 0.81 -16.77 -8.11
C PRO A 29 0.82 -15.85 -6.90
N LYS A 30 1.94 -15.78 -6.15
CA LYS A 30 2.10 -14.90 -4.96
C LYS A 30 1.60 -13.46 -5.21
N SER A 31 1.79 -12.97 -6.43
CA SER A 31 1.30 -11.67 -6.90
C SER A 31 -0.23 -11.49 -6.74
N SER A 32 -1.02 -12.54 -6.94
CA SER A 32 -2.48 -12.48 -6.80
C SER A 32 -2.96 -12.49 -5.34
N GLU A 33 -2.19 -13.07 -4.42
CA GLU A 33 -2.47 -12.99 -2.97
C GLU A 33 -2.18 -11.59 -2.43
N ILE A 34 -1.05 -11.01 -2.83
CA ILE A 34 -0.67 -9.62 -2.51
C ILE A 34 -1.72 -8.65 -3.03
N GLU A 35 -2.10 -8.75 -4.32
CA GLU A 35 -3.13 -7.88 -4.89
C GLU A 35 -4.44 -7.98 -4.10
N LYS A 36 -4.89 -9.20 -3.78
CA LYS A 36 -6.10 -9.40 -2.99
C LYS A 36 -6.00 -8.73 -1.62
N TYR A 37 -4.87 -8.84 -0.95
CA TYR A 37 -4.65 -8.22 0.36
C TYR A 37 -4.62 -6.69 0.27
N LEU A 38 -3.97 -6.11 -0.74
CA LEU A 38 -3.96 -4.66 -0.95
C LEU A 38 -5.37 -4.12 -1.29
N ARG A 39 -6.17 -4.88 -2.06
CA ARG A 39 -7.57 -4.53 -2.30
C ARG A 39 -8.42 -4.55 -1.03
N ASP A 40 -8.16 -5.50 -0.14
CA ASP A 40 -8.82 -5.56 1.18
C ASP A 40 -8.48 -4.31 2.00
N ILE A 41 -7.20 -3.93 2.07
CA ILE A 41 -6.76 -2.66 2.69
C ILE A 41 -7.51 -1.48 2.07
N SER A 42 -7.49 -1.32 0.75
CA SER A 42 -8.17 -0.21 0.09
C SER A 42 -9.68 -0.19 0.33
N SER A 43 -10.34 -1.34 0.41
CA SER A 43 -11.78 -1.39 0.65
C SER A 43 -12.18 -0.90 2.05
N ASN A 44 -11.23 -0.85 2.99
CA ASN A 44 -11.43 -0.38 4.35
C ASN A 44 -11.02 1.09 4.56
N THR A 45 -10.55 1.80 3.52
CA THR A 45 -10.31 3.26 3.58
C THR A 45 -11.57 4.04 3.20
N ASN A 46 -11.64 5.33 3.56
CA ASN A 46 -12.77 6.17 3.15
C ASN A 46 -12.77 6.40 1.63
N GLU A 47 -11.57 6.57 1.06
CA GLU A 47 -11.36 6.82 -0.37
C GLU A 47 -10.95 5.54 -1.13
N SER A 48 -11.75 4.46 -1.00
CA SER A 48 -11.37 3.11 -1.45
C SER A 48 -10.90 3.00 -2.90
N ASN A 49 -11.56 3.71 -3.82
CA ASN A 49 -11.16 3.73 -5.23
C ASN A 49 -9.80 4.39 -5.43
N TRP A 50 -9.56 5.55 -4.78
CA TRP A 50 -8.31 6.28 -4.91
C TRP A 50 -7.17 5.51 -4.23
N SER A 51 -7.43 4.98 -3.03
CA SER A 51 -6.52 4.09 -2.32
C SER A 51 -6.07 2.92 -3.19
N TRP A 52 -7.01 2.26 -3.87
CA TRP A 52 -6.67 1.17 -4.78
C TRP A 52 -5.82 1.63 -5.95
N GLN A 53 -6.07 2.81 -6.55
CA GLN A 53 -5.21 3.31 -7.63
C GLN A 53 -3.78 3.55 -7.18
N ILE A 54 -3.59 4.11 -5.97
CA ILE A 54 -2.28 4.32 -5.36
C ILE A 54 -1.56 2.98 -5.17
N LEU A 55 -2.19 2.02 -4.49
CA LEU A 55 -1.56 0.72 -4.24
C LEU A 55 -1.30 -0.06 -5.52
N LYS A 56 -2.20 0.05 -6.51
CA LYS A 56 -2.07 -0.59 -7.81
C LYS A 56 -0.87 -0.07 -8.59
N SER A 57 -0.59 1.24 -8.56
CA SER A 57 0.59 1.79 -9.27
C SER A 57 1.90 1.30 -8.66
N GLU A 58 1.88 0.95 -7.38
CA GLU A 58 3.07 0.52 -6.63
C GLU A 58 3.16 -1.00 -6.44
N LEU A 59 2.37 -1.80 -7.15
CA LEU A 59 2.33 -3.26 -6.98
C LEU A 59 3.69 -3.95 -7.03
N SER A 60 4.62 -3.43 -7.84
CA SER A 60 5.99 -3.98 -7.96
C SER A 60 6.84 -3.82 -6.71
N GLN A 61 6.46 -2.95 -5.77
CA GLN A 61 7.17 -2.77 -4.50
C GLN A 61 6.85 -3.88 -3.49
N PHE A 62 5.77 -4.64 -3.71
CA PHE A 62 5.32 -5.69 -2.81
C PHE A 62 5.81 -7.06 -3.30
N ASN A 63 6.82 -7.61 -2.63
CA ASN A 63 7.42 -8.91 -2.95
C ASN A 63 7.21 -9.97 -1.86
N ASP A 64 6.52 -9.62 -0.78
CA ASP A 64 6.30 -10.46 0.38
C ASP A 64 4.81 -10.50 0.73
N THR A 65 4.35 -11.66 1.20
CA THR A 65 2.96 -11.86 1.64
C THR A 65 2.77 -11.64 3.14
N ASP A 66 3.86 -11.44 3.89
CA ASP A 66 3.83 -11.06 5.30
C ASP A 66 3.14 -9.71 5.49
N PRO A 67 2.00 -9.67 6.19
CA PRO A 67 1.26 -8.43 6.48
C PRO A 67 2.10 -7.31 7.11
N ARG A 68 3.13 -7.64 7.91
CA ARG A 68 4.01 -6.63 8.52
C ARG A 68 4.93 -5.99 7.49
N LYS A 69 5.48 -6.77 6.55
CA LYS A 69 6.31 -6.25 5.46
C LYS A 69 5.49 -5.43 4.46
N ILE A 70 4.23 -5.82 4.23
CA ILE A 70 3.30 -5.04 3.42
C ILE A 70 3.01 -3.69 4.10
N ALA A 71 2.74 -3.69 5.41
CA ALA A 71 2.54 -2.45 6.17
C ALA A 71 3.80 -1.56 6.18
N ASP A 72 5.00 -2.13 6.39
CA ASP A 72 6.28 -1.40 6.26
C ASP A 72 6.41 -0.73 4.89
N THR A 73 6.13 -1.46 3.80
CA THR A 73 6.17 -0.92 2.43
C THR A 73 5.17 0.23 2.25
N ILE A 74 3.95 0.09 2.77
CA ILE A 74 2.93 1.15 2.73
C ILE A 74 3.38 2.41 3.48
N VAL A 75 4.01 2.25 4.65
CA VAL A 75 4.55 3.39 5.43
C VAL A 75 5.68 4.08 4.65
N VAL A 76 6.53 3.33 3.96
CA VAL A 76 7.56 3.90 3.06
C VAL A 76 6.91 4.71 1.94
N LEU A 77 5.86 4.19 1.29
CA LEU A 77 5.12 4.91 0.24
C LEU A 77 4.55 6.23 0.76
N ALA A 78 3.89 6.21 1.92
CA ALA A 78 3.36 7.40 2.56
C ALA A 78 4.47 8.39 2.87
N LYS A 79 5.57 7.94 3.50
CA LYS A 79 6.71 8.80 3.83
C LYS A 79 7.28 9.48 2.60
N THR A 80 7.52 8.73 1.51
CA THR A 80 8.03 9.29 0.26
C THR A 80 7.08 10.33 -0.33
N LYS A 81 5.77 10.09 -0.30
CA LYS A 81 4.79 11.09 -0.76
C LYS A 81 4.83 12.35 0.13
N GLY A 82 4.91 12.17 1.45
CA GLY A 82 5.05 13.28 2.40
C GLY A 82 6.29 14.11 2.13
N GLU A 83 7.44 13.47 1.90
CA GLU A 83 8.72 14.12 1.55
C GLU A 83 8.61 14.94 0.27
N GLN A 84 7.96 14.42 -0.78
CA GLN A 84 7.73 15.15 -2.02
C GLN A 84 6.91 16.43 -1.82
N ILE A 85 5.85 16.37 -1.00
CA ILE A 85 5.00 17.52 -0.71
C ILE A 85 5.75 18.53 0.17
N HIS A 86 6.49 18.06 1.17
CA HIS A 86 7.34 18.89 2.02
C HIS A 86 8.37 19.70 1.19
N GLU A 87 9.11 19.02 0.30
CA GLU A 87 10.08 19.68 -0.60
C GLU A 87 9.43 20.68 -1.55
N GLU A 88 8.18 20.45 -1.95
CA GLU A 88 7.43 21.42 -2.75
C GLU A 88 7.01 22.65 -1.92
N LEU A 89 6.55 22.44 -0.69
CA LEU A 89 6.20 23.53 0.23
C LEU A 89 7.41 24.41 0.58
N ASP A 90 8.59 23.81 0.78
CA ASP A 90 9.84 24.55 1.01
C ASP A 90 10.19 25.43 -0.20
N ARG A 91 10.07 24.89 -1.42
CA ARG A 91 10.31 25.67 -2.65
C ARG A 91 9.31 26.81 -2.79
N LEU A 92 8.04 26.59 -2.46
CA LEU A 92 6.99 27.61 -2.49
C LEU A 92 7.22 28.69 -1.43
N TYR A 93 7.67 28.30 -0.24
CA TYR A 93 8.08 29.21 0.83
C TYR A 93 9.22 30.14 0.38
N GLU A 94 10.28 29.58 -0.22
CA GLU A 94 11.45 30.36 -0.69
C GLU A 94 11.13 31.26 -1.88
N ALA A 95 10.23 30.83 -2.78
CA ALA A 95 9.90 31.56 -3.99
C ALA A 95 8.79 32.60 -3.83
N SER A 96 8.02 32.53 -2.74
CA SER A 96 6.89 33.45 -2.53
C SER A 96 7.38 34.86 -2.17
N GLY A 97 6.81 35.87 -2.83
CA GLY A 97 6.94 37.28 -2.42
C GLY A 97 5.78 37.80 -1.59
N ASP A 98 4.80 36.95 -1.28
CA ASP A 98 3.62 37.28 -0.47
C ASP A 98 3.80 36.73 0.94
N ASP A 99 3.87 37.63 1.94
CA ASP A 99 4.12 37.29 3.35
C ASP A 99 3.08 36.31 3.93
N LYS A 100 1.81 36.41 3.48
CA LYS A 100 0.75 35.52 3.95
C LYS A 100 0.95 34.11 3.39
N LEU A 101 1.33 33.99 2.12
CA LEU A 101 1.67 32.70 1.52
C LEU A 101 2.95 32.11 2.12
N ILE A 102 3.98 32.93 2.36
CA ILE A 102 5.21 32.51 3.06
C ILE A 102 4.85 31.87 4.41
N TYR A 103 4.03 32.55 5.22
CA TYR A 103 3.59 32.00 6.50
C TYR A 103 2.86 30.67 6.36
N LYS A 104 1.90 30.59 5.43
CA LYS A 104 1.13 29.35 5.22
C LYS A 104 1.98 28.19 4.73
N TYR A 105 2.84 28.42 3.72
CA TYR A 105 3.73 27.39 3.19
C TYR A 105 4.73 26.91 4.24
N GLY A 106 5.34 27.84 4.99
CA GLY A 106 6.25 27.49 6.08
C GLY A 106 5.56 26.70 7.20
N SER A 107 4.33 27.09 7.58
CA SER A 107 3.55 26.35 8.58
C SER A 107 3.18 24.96 8.10
N CYS A 108 2.73 24.81 6.85
CA CYS A 108 2.42 23.51 6.28
C CYS A 108 3.67 22.64 6.12
N SER A 109 4.79 23.19 5.67
CA SER A 109 6.06 22.46 5.56
C SER A 109 6.44 21.85 6.90
N LYS A 110 6.39 22.64 7.98
CA LYS A 110 6.64 22.14 9.33
C LYS A 110 5.72 20.97 9.71
N ASN A 111 4.41 21.10 9.48
CA ASN A 111 3.46 20.02 9.80
C ASN A 111 3.75 18.75 8.97
N TYR A 112 4.12 18.88 7.69
CA TYR A 112 4.55 17.72 6.90
C TYR A 112 5.82 17.08 7.45
N SER A 113 6.79 17.89 7.91
CA SER A 113 8.00 17.42 8.57
C SER A 113 7.67 16.58 9.82
N ASP A 114 6.74 17.07 10.64
CA ASP A 114 6.26 16.35 11.83
C ASP A 114 5.48 15.08 11.47
N ALA A 115 4.60 15.11 10.46
CA ALA A 115 3.90 13.92 9.96
C ALA A 115 4.87 12.85 9.44
N ILE A 116 5.92 13.25 8.69
CA ILE A 116 6.99 12.37 8.21
C ILE A 116 7.75 11.75 9.39
N ARG A 117 8.05 12.53 10.43
CA ARG A 117 8.68 12.04 11.66
C ARG A 117 7.81 10.98 12.33
N ASN A 118 6.50 11.19 12.43
CA ASN A 118 5.59 10.20 13.01
C ASN A 118 5.51 8.92 12.16
N LEU A 119 5.48 9.02 10.82
CA LEU A 119 5.58 7.85 9.93
C LEU A 119 6.90 7.07 10.11
N TYR A 120 8.01 7.75 10.38
CA TYR A 120 9.26 7.08 10.75
C TYR A 120 9.13 6.30 12.07
N LEU A 121 8.42 6.86 13.05
CA LEU A 121 8.17 6.20 14.34
C LEU A 121 7.23 5.00 14.18
N VAL A 122 6.18 5.11 13.36
CA VAL A 122 5.32 3.97 12.95
C VAL A 122 6.16 2.83 12.40
N ARG A 123 7.04 3.13 11.44
CA ARG A 123 7.90 2.13 10.80
C ARG A 123 8.78 1.40 11.81
N ARG A 124 9.49 2.17 12.64
CA ARG A 124 10.34 1.62 13.72
C ARG A 124 9.52 0.73 14.67
N ASP A 125 8.29 1.12 14.97
CA ASP A 125 7.46 0.40 15.91
C ASP A 125 6.81 -0.86 15.30
N ILE A 126 6.63 -0.93 13.96
CA ILE A 126 6.35 -2.18 13.23
C ILE A 126 7.52 -3.17 13.42
N GLU A 127 8.76 -2.73 13.22
CA GLU A 127 9.97 -3.55 13.37
C GLU A 127 10.16 -4.06 14.80
N LEU A 128 9.86 -3.22 15.80
CA LEU A 128 9.97 -3.54 17.23
C LEU A 128 8.75 -4.27 17.80
N ASN A 129 7.70 -4.51 17.00
CA ASN A 129 6.42 -5.08 17.44
C ASN A 129 5.75 -4.29 18.59
N LYS A 130 5.79 -2.95 18.50
CA LYS A 130 5.20 -2.02 19.49
C LYS A 130 3.87 -1.46 19.02
N ASP A 131 2.91 -2.36 18.87
CA ASP A 131 1.60 -2.11 18.27
C ASP A 131 0.81 -0.92 18.87
N ARG A 132 0.92 -0.66 20.17
CA ARG A 132 0.20 0.46 20.82
C ARG A 132 0.67 1.84 20.38
N ASN A 133 1.96 1.98 20.08
CA ASN A 133 2.53 3.26 19.69
C ASN A 133 2.16 3.60 18.24
N ILE A 134 2.02 2.59 17.38
CA ILE A 134 1.66 2.77 15.97
C ILE A 134 0.39 3.61 15.82
N VAL A 135 -0.66 3.31 16.59
CA VAL A 135 -1.93 4.04 16.51
C VAL A 135 -1.75 5.51 16.88
N ILE A 136 -0.98 5.79 17.94
CA ILE A 136 -0.68 7.15 18.40
C ILE A 136 0.04 7.92 17.29
N GLU A 137 1.12 7.38 16.75
CA GLU A 137 1.92 8.05 15.73
C GLU A 137 1.14 8.26 14.41
N VAL A 138 0.25 7.33 14.04
CA VAL A 138 -0.64 7.50 12.88
C VAL A 138 -1.64 8.63 13.12
N ASP A 139 -2.29 8.67 14.29
CA ASP A 139 -3.26 9.72 14.62
C ASP A 139 -2.57 11.09 14.73
N ASP A 140 -1.37 11.16 15.31
CA ASP A 140 -0.56 12.39 15.34
C ASP A 140 -0.24 12.87 13.91
N ALA A 141 0.11 11.97 12.98
CA ALA A 141 0.33 12.34 11.58
C ALA A 141 -0.94 12.93 10.92
N PHE A 142 -2.14 12.45 11.27
CA PHE A 142 -3.38 13.06 10.81
C PHE A 142 -3.63 14.44 11.42
N GLU A 143 -3.28 14.66 12.69
CA GLU A 143 -3.40 15.96 13.34
C GLU A 143 -2.52 17.02 12.69
N GLU A 144 -1.28 16.66 12.33
CA GLU A 144 -0.39 17.55 11.57
C GLU A 144 -1.00 17.92 10.21
N LEU A 145 -1.58 16.93 9.52
CA LEU A 145 -2.23 17.14 8.23
C LEU A 145 -3.47 18.03 8.34
N ASN A 146 -4.26 17.87 9.39
CA ASN A 146 -5.41 18.73 9.68
C ASN A 146 -4.95 20.18 9.94
N SER A 147 -3.87 20.34 10.68
CA SER A 147 -3.28 21.65 10.99
C SER A 147 -2.74 22.36 9.76
N CYS A 148 -2.23 21.63 8.76
CA CYS A 148 -1.88 22.21 7.46
C CYS A 148 -3.14 22.55 6.65
N GLY A 149 -4.10 21.63 6.60
CA GLY A 149 -5.36 21.83 5.88
C GLY A 149 -6.12 23.08 6.33
N SER A 150 -6.11 23.40 7.63
CA SER A 150 -6.76 24.60 8.17
C SER A 150 -6.10 25.91 7.69
N GLN A 151 -4.87 25.88 7.16
CA GLN A 151 -4.23 27.04 6.54
C GLN A 151 -4.80 27.34 5.14
N PHE A 152 -5.37 26.33 4.47
CA PHE A 152 -5.79 26.36 3.08
C PHE A 152 -7.26 25.93 2.88
N GLU A 153 -8.13 26.22 3.85
CA GLU A 153 -9.56 25.88 3.77
C GLU A 153 -10.26 26.47 2.53
N ASP A 154 -11.46 25.93 2.24
CA ASP A 154 -12.29 26.33 1.09
C ASP A 154 -12.46 27.85 1.00
N GLY A 155 -12.19 28.40 -0.18
CA GLY A 155 -12.26 29.84 -0.45
C GLY A 155 -11.02 30.62 -0.03
N SER A 156 -10.04 29.98 0.61
CA SER A 156 -8.73 30.60 0.81
C SER A 156 -7.95 30.66 -0.51
N PHE A 157 -7.13 31.70 -0.66
CA PHE A 157 -6.22 31.79 -1.81
C PHE A 157 -5.13 30.72 -1.68
N ASP A 158 -5.16 29.75 -2.59
CA ASP A 158 -4.25 28.61 -2.68
C ASP A 158 -3.80 28.41 -4.14
N PRO A 159 -2.87 29.25 -4.64
CA PRO A 159 -2.42 29.14 -6.03
C PRO A 159 -1.59 27.87 -6.28
N ALA A 160 -1.13 27.21 -5.22
CA ALA A 160 -0.31 26.02 -5.32
C ALA A 160 -1.11 24.73 -5.18
N HIS A 161 -2.42 24.76 -4.91
CA HIS A 161 -3.26 23.57 -4.69
C HIS A 161 -2.72 22.70 -3.53
N VAL A 162 -2.35 23.34 -2.42
CA VAL A 162 -1.92 22.67 -1.19
C VAL A 162 -3.07 21.87 -0.59
N TRP A 163 -4.31 22.37 -0.64
CA TRP A 163 -5.49 21.65 -0.15
C TRP A 163 -5.66 20.30 -0.85
N GLU A 164 -5.54 20.24 -2.18
CA GLU A 164 -5.64 19.00 -2.95
C GLU A 164 -4.52 18.02 -2.61
N ARG A 165 -3.28 18.52 -2.43
CA ARG A 165 -2.13 17.69 -1.98
C ARG A 165 -2.34 17.15 -0.58
N ASN A 166 -2.91 17.96 0.31
CA ASN A 166 -3.28 17.55 1.66
C ASN A 166 -4.33 16.44 1.64
N ARG A 167 -5.32 16.55 0.76
CA ARG A 167 -6.32 15.49 0.54
C ARG A 167 -5.69 14.23 -0.03
N GLU A 168 -4.78 14.35 -1.00
CA GLU A 168 -4.05 13.20 -1.54
C GLU A 168 -3.24 12.48 -0.45
N PHE A 169 -2.45 13.22 0.33
CA PHE A 169 -1.63 12.62 1.38
C PHE A 169 -2.47 12.00 2.50
N ARG A 170 -3.67 12.54 2.78
CA ARG A 170 -4.64 11.90 3.67
C ARG A 170 -4.96 10.47 3.25
N VAL A 171 -5.12 10.20 1.95
CA VAL A 171 -5.39 8.85 1.45
C VAL A 171 -4.21 7.92 1.78
N TYR A 172 -2.97 8.38 1.66
CA TYR A 172 -1.80 7.60 2.10
C TYR A 172 -1.85 7.28 3.59
N LEU A 173 -2.19 8.25 4.45
CA LEU A 173 -2.33 8.01 5.89
C LEU A 173 -3.49 7.04 6.22
N GLU A 174 -4.60 7.09 5.48
CA GLU A 174 -5.70 6.13 5.63
C GLU A 174 -5.26 4.71 5.28
N ILE A 175 -4.48 4.54 4.21
CA ILE A 175 -3.91 3.25 3.83
C ILE A 175 -2.97 2.76 4.94
N VAL A 176 -2.09 3.62 5.47
CA VAL A 176 -1.20 3.28 6.59
C VAL A 176 -2.02 2.81 7.79
N LYS A 177 -3.03 3.58 8.19
CA LYS A 177 -3.91 3.26 9.33
C LYS A 177 -4.53 1.88 9.18
N VAL A 178 -5.16 1.60 8.04
CA VAL A 178 -5.78 0.30 7.79
C VAL A 178 -4.72 -0.81 7.76
N ALA A 179 -3.60 -0.62 7.06
CA ALA A 179 -2.57 -1.64 6.93
C ALA A 179 -1.95 -2.02 8.28
N THR A 180 -1.78 -1.04 9.18
CA THR A 180 -1.23 -1.28 10.52
C THR A 180 -2.29 -1.78 11.50
N ASP A 181 -3.54 -1.36 11.39
CA ASP A 181 -4.67 -1.89 12.17
C ASP A 181 -4.96 -3.37 11.82
N CYS A 182 -4.85 -3.73 10.53
CA CYS A 182 -5.02 -5.11 10.04
C CYS A 182 -4.03 -6.11 10.64
N ASN A 183 -2.87 -5.64 11.11
CA ASN A 183 -1.86 -6.46 11.78
C ASN A 183 -2.20 -6.78 13.25
N LEU A 184 -3.18 -6.08 13.85
CA LEU A 184 -3.51 -6.20 15.28
C LEU A 184 -4.67 -7.16 15.57
N LEU A 185 -5.43 -7.58 14.56
CA LEU A 185 -6.63 -8.41 14.74
C LEU A 185 -6.48 -9.88 14.30
N LYS A 186 -5.31 -10.32 13.82
CA LYS A 186 -5.04 -11.76 13.63
C LYS A 186 -4.38 -12.37 14.86
N LYS A 187 -5.03 -12.21 16.01
CA LYS A 187 -5.09 -13.29 17.00
C LYS A 187 -6.24 -14.20 16.61
N LYS A 188 -5.90 -15.31 15.97
CA LYS A 188 -6.65 -16.56 16.10
C LYS A 188 -5.65 -17.66 16.43
#